data_AF-A0A4Z0K922-F1
#
_entry.id   AF-A0A4Z0K922-F1
#
_cell.length_a   1.000
_cell.length_b   1.000
_cell.length_c   1.000
_cell.angle_alpha   90.00
_cell.angle_beta   90.00
_cell.angle_gamma   90.00
#
_symmetry.space_group_name_H-M   'P 1'
#
loop_
_entity.id
_entity.type
_entity.pdbx_description
1 polymer ?
#
loop_
_entity_poly.entity_id
_entity_poly.type
_entity_poly.pdbx_seq_one_letter_code
_entity_poly.pdbx_strand_id
1 'polypeptide(L)'
;MVEVGVMHGMVIGLTVLIAVAVGLMLARTLRTWIADDAHAVVLEGSRRSFGLVIAGTLIAALGGLALPVGEVLTTPADHIGAALLLGSVAGATPFLVHTDIVVRRLPDRIVWPLIGIGVVTAVLASVLGGTSVWFLVLFAGIIATIFFAGVHLLGRVMNARTMGLGDVKLAFVVFSTAALFQPFAAVLVLVAMMLISGIWALFGAIRAGRVRGVTIAFGPAMLSGMWLGCLFGPILL
;
A
#
# COMPACT_ATOMS: atom_id res chain seq x y z
N MET A 1 -18.74 -15.70 -24.73
CA MET A 1 -18.12 -14.47 -24.22
C MET A 1 -18.67 -14.27 -22.83
N VAL A 2 -17.84 -14.30 -21.79
CA VAL A 2 -18.30 -13.97 -20.43
C VAL A 2 -18.61 -12.48 -20.40
N GLU A 3 -19.76 -12.08 -19.86
CA GLU A 3 -20.11 -10.68 -19.72
C GLU A 3 -19.10 -9.96 -18.82
N VAL A 4 -18.64 -8.78 -19.23
CA VAL A 4 -17.64 -7.97 -18.50
C VAL A 4 -18.05 -7.76 -17.03
N GLY A 5 -19.35 -7.60 -16.76
CA GLY A 5 -19.87 -7.46 -15.40
C GLY A 5 -19.65 -8.69 -14.51
N VAL A 6 -19.80 -9.91 -15.05
CA VAL A 6 -19.55 -11.16 -14.30
C VAL A 6 -18.07 -11.27 -13.96
N MET A 7 -17.21 -10.96 -14.92
CA MET A 7 -15.76 -10.98 -14.73
C MET A 7 -15.32 -9.96 -13.69
N HIS A 8 -15.83 -8.72 -13.75
CA HIS A 8 -15.55 -7.69 -12.75
C HIS A 8 -15.99 -8.13 -11.35
N GLY A 9 -17.19 -8.70 -11.22
CA GLY A 9 -17.69 -9.25 -9.96
C GLY A 9 -16.79 -10.36 -9.39
N MET A 10 -16.24 -11.23 -10.25
CA MET A 10 -15.29 -12.26 -9.84
C MET A 10 -13.96 -11.67 -9.34
N VAL A 11 -13.42 -10.64 -10.00
CA VAL A 11 -12.19 -9.96 -9.55
C VAL A 11 -12.41 -9.30 -8.20
N ILE A 12 -13.54 -8.61 -7.99
CA ILE A 12 -13.89 -8.03 -6.70
C ILE A 12 -13.96 -9.11 -5.62
N GLY A 13 -14.71 -10.19 -5.87
CA GLY A 13 -14.85 -11.31 -4.94
C GLY A 13 -13.51 -11.93 -4.55
N LEU A 14 -12.62 -12.15 -5.54
CA LEU A 14 -11.29 -12.70 -5.30
C LEU A 14 -10.40 -11.72 -4.51
N THR A 15 -10.42 -10.44 -4.84
CA THR A 15 -9.66 -9.39 -4.13
C THR A 15 -10.08 -9.33 -2.66
N VAL A 16 -11.40 -9.36 -2.40
CA VAL A 16 -11.98 -9.37 -1.06
C VAL A 16 -11.58 -10.64 -0.30
N LEU A 17 -11.65 -11.81 -0.93
CA LEU A 17 -11.26 -13.08 -0.31
C LEU A 17 -9.78 -13.07 0.11
N ILE A 18 -8.89 -12.58 -0.76
CA ILE A 18 -7.46 -12.46 -0.48
C ILE A 18 -7.21 -11.46 0.67
N ALA A 19 -7.90 -10.32 0.68
CA ALA A 19 -7.79 -9.34 1.76
C ALA A 19 -8.25 -9.90 3.11
N VAL A 20 -9.36 -10.67 3.14
CA VAL A 20 -9.82 -11.37 4.34
C VAL A 20 -8.78 -12.40 4.79
N ALA A 21 -8.24 -13.20 3.88
CA ALA A 21 -7.24 -14.20 4.20
C ALA A 21 -5.96 -13.57 4.79
N VAL A 22 -5.44 -12.52 4.16
CA VAL A 22 -4.26 -11.77 4.65
C VAL A 22 -4.56 -11.10 5.99
N GLY A 23 -5.71 -10.43 6.11
CA GLY A 23 -6.12 -9.78 7.36
C GLY A 23 -6.27 -10.78 8.51
N LEU A 24 -6.91 -11.92 8.29
CA LEU A 24 -7.05 -12.98 9.29
C LEU A 24 -5.71 -13.63 9.64
N MET A 25 -4.84 -13.85 8.64
CA MET A 25 -3.47 -14.33 8.87
C MET A 25 -2.73 -13.37 9.80
N LEU A 26 -2.67 -12.07 9.46
CA LEU A 26 -2.00 -11.05 10.26
C LEU A 26 -2.61 -10.90 11.65
N ALA A 27 -3.95 -10.94 11.78
CA ALA A 27 -4.63 -10.89 13.06
C ALA A 27 -4.29 -12.07 13.97
N ARG A 28 -4.16 -13.29 13.40
CA ARG A 28 -3.85 -14.51 14.17
C ARG A 28 -2.37 -14.66 14.49
N THR A 29 -1.49 -14.08 13.67
CA THR A 29 -0.04 -14.26 13.77
C THR A 29 0.69 -12.96 14.10
N LEU A 30 0.00 -12.00 14.70
CA LEU A 30 0.54 -10.65 14.93
C LEU A 30 1.92 -10.65 15.62
N ARG A 31 2.13 -11.51 16.63
CA ARG A 31 3.42 -11.67 17.31
C ARG A 31 4.56 -12.08 16.37
N THR A 32 4.30 -12.91 15.36
CA THR A 32 5.36 -13.32 14.44
C THR A 32 5.74 -12.21 13.47
N TRP A 33 4.85 -11.26 13.21
CA TRP A 33 5.08 -10.15 12.29
C TRP A 33 5.69 -8.92 12.98
N ILE A 34 5.64 -8.84 14.30
CA ILE A 34 6.20 -7.75 15.09
C ILE A 34 7.47 -8.25 15.79
N ALA A 35 8.60 -7.63 15.50
CA ALA A 35 9.90 -8.11 15.97
C ALA A 35 10.17 -7.88 17.48
N ASP A 36 9.33 -7.09 18.15
CA ASP A 36 9.54 -6.64 19.52
C ASP A 36 8.32 -6.99 20.38
N ASP A 37 8.55 -7.82 21.40
CA ASP A 37 7.50 -8.32 22.30
C ASP A 37 6.78 -7.18 23.04
N ALA A 38 7.48 -6.08 23.35
CA ALA A 38 6.88 -4.91 23.98
C ALA A 38 5.85 -4.24 23.07
N HIS A 39 6.14 -4.16 21.76
CA HIS A 39 5.20 -3.62 20.77
C HIS A 39 4.04 -4.59 20.52
N ALA A 40 4.30 -5.90 20.54
CA ALA A 40 3.25 -6.91 20.39
C ALA A 40 2.21 -6.84 21.52
N VAL A 41 2.64 -6.65 22.77
CA VAL A 41 1.73 -6.52 23.92
C VAL A 41 0.80 -5.32 23.80
N VAL A 42 1.32 -4.17 23.33
CA VAL A 42 0.50 -2.96 23.12
C VAL A 42 -0.59 -3.20 22.08
N LEU A 43 -0.30 -3.99 21.05
CA LEU A 43 -1.25 -4.28 19.97
C LEU A 43 -2.24 -5.40 20.32
N GLU A 44 -1.84 -6.37 21.16
CA GLU A 44 -2.71 -7.47 21.60
C GLU A 44 -3.75 -7.07 22.65
N GLY A 45 -3.45 -6.10 23.51
CA GLY A 45 -4.42 -5.56 24.48
C GLY A 45 -5.62 -4.86 23.80
N SER A 46 -5.52 -4.62 22.49
CA SER A 46 -6.53 -3.95 21.70
C SER A 46 -7.49 -4.98 21.09
N ARG A 47 -8.76 -5.00 21.53
CA ARG A 47 -9.90 -5.73 20.88
C ARG A 47 -10.13 -5.38 19.39
N ARG A 48 -9.22 -4.63 18.75
CA ARG A 48 -9.36 -4.03 17.42
C ARG A 48 -8.90 -4.92 16.26
N SER A 49 -8.32 -6.10 16.51
CA SER A 49 -7.83 -6.97 15.42
C SER A 49 -8.91 -7.31 14.39
N PHE A 50 -10.14 -7.62 14.84
CA PHE A 50 -11.26 -7.88 13.95
C PHE A 50 -11.69 -6.63 13.15
N GLY A 51 -11.65 -5.44 13.78
CA GLY A 51 -11.94 -4.18 13.11
C GLY A 51 -10.94 -3.86 11.99
N LEU A 52 -9.66 -4.22 12.16
CA LEU A 52 -8.65 -4.06 11.11
C LEU A 52 -8.92 -4.98 9.92
N VAL A 53 -9.37 -6.23 10.15
CA VAL A 53 -9.75 -7.15 9.06
C VAL A 53 -10.94 -6.60 8.28
N ILE A 54 -11.98 -6.11 8.98
CA ILE A 54 -13.14 -5.49 8.32
C ILE A 54 -12.69 -4.30 7.48
N ALA A 55 -11.87 -3.41 8.04
CA ALA A 55 -11.37 -2.24 7.32
C ALA A 55 -10.61 -2.65 6.04
N GLY A 56 -9.74 -3.66 6.11
CA GLY A 56 -9.00 -4.16 4.95
C GLY A 56 -9.91 -4.77 3.89
N THR A 57 -10.95 -5.48 4.33
CA THR A 57 -11.99 -6.06 3.47
C THR A 57 -12.78 -4.99 2.73
N LEU A 58 -13.15 -3.91 3.41
CA LEU A 58 -13.85 -2.77 2.80
C LEU A 58 -12.96 -2.03 1.80
N ILE A 59 -11.69 -1.81 2.15
CA ILE A 59 -10.70 -1.21 1.24
C ILE A 59 -10.54 -2.07 -0.02
N ALA A 60 -10.47 -3.40 0.13
CA ALA A 60 -10.37 -4.34 -0.98
C ALA A 60 -11.58 -4.29 -1.90
N ALA A 61 -12.80 -4.22 -1.33
CA ALA A 61 -14.03 -4.09 -2.12
C ALA A 61 -14.06 -2.77 -2.91
N LEU A 62 -13.72 -1.65 -2.28
CA LEU A 62 -13.67 -0.33 -2.93
C LEU A 62 -12.58 -0.25 -4.02
N GLY A 63 -11.39 -0.78 -3.73
CA GLY A 63 -10.32 -0.85 -4.71
C GLY A 63 -10.69 -1.75 -5.89
N GLY A 64 -11.29 -2.92 -5.62
CA GLY A 64 -11.74 -3.83 -6.66
C GLY A 64 -12.81 -3.22 -7.56
N LEU A 65 -13.73 -2.44 -6.99
CA LEU A 65 -14.75 -1.71 -7.76
C LEU A 65 -14.13 -0.72 -8.76
N ALA A 66 -13.04 -0.07 -8.37
CA ALA A 66 -12.34 0.93 -9.19
C ALA A 66 -11.34 0.33 -10.20
N LEU A 67 -11.15 -1.00 -10.24
CA LEU A 67 -10.20 -1.63 -11.16
C LEU A 67 -10.68 -1.49 -12.63
N PRO A 68 -9.79 -1.16 -13.58
CA PRO A 68 -10.12 -1.03 -15.00
C PRO A 68 -10.20 -2.40 -15.72
N VAL A 69 -11.12 -3.27 -15.28
CA VAL A 69 -11.32 -4.62 -15.87
C VAL A 69 -11.98 -4.51 -17.24
N GLY A 70 -11.40 -5.19 -18.24
CA GLY A 70 -11.88 -5.17 -19.61
C GLY A 70 -11.32 -4.05 -20.47
N GLU A 71 -10.77 -3.00 -19.86
CA GLU A 71 -10.06 -1.93 -20.56
C GLU A 71 -8.55 -2.17 -20.54
N VAL A 72 -7.99 -2.26 -19.33
CA VAL A 72 -6.55 -2.35 -19.08
C VAL A 72 -6.17 -3.77 -18.67
N LEU A 73 -7.00 -4.40 -17.84
CA LEU A 73 -6.83 -5.79 -17.40
C LEU A 73 -7.71 -6.70 -18.28
N THR A 74 -7.09 -7.35 -19.26
CA THR A 74 -7.84 -8.04 -20.34
C THR A 74 -7.74 -9.56 -20.25
N THR A 75 -6.68 -10.10 -19.64
CA THR A 75 -6.44 -11.54 -19.55
C THR A 75 -6.80 -12.10 -18.17
N PRO A 76 -7.08 -13.41 -18.05
CA PRO A 76 -7.29 -14.06 -16.75
C PRO A 76 -6.08 -13.90 -15.81
N ALA A 77 -4.86 -13.89 -16.37
CA ALA A 77 -3.64 -13.66 -15.60
C ALA A 77 -3.63 -12.24 -15.00
N ASP A 78 -4.10 -11.23 -15.74
CA ASP A 78 -4.25 -9.87 -15.23
C ASP A 78 -5.24 -9.81 -14.07
N HIS A 79 -6.38 -10.49 -14.21
CA HIS A 79 -7.43 -10.49 -13.17
C HIS A 79 -6.96 -11.14 -11.88
N ILE A 80 -6.32 -12.31 -11.98
CA ILE A 80 -5.77 -13.02 -10.82
C ILE A 80 -4.63 -12.22 -10.20
N GLY A 81 -3.72 -11.68 -11.01
CA GLY A 81 -2.62 -10.87 -10.54
C GLY A 81 -3.10 -9.60 -9.82
N ALA A 82 -4.06 -8.88 -10.41
CA ALA A 82 -4.60 -7.66 -9.84
C ALA A 82 -5.29 -7.95 -8.51
N ALA A 83 -6.12 -9.00 -8.45
CA ALA A 83 -6.77 -9.41 -7.21
C ALA A 83 -5.76 -9.82 -6.13
N LEU A 84 -4.68 -10.53 -6.50
CA LEU A 84 -3.65 -10.95 -5.56
C LEU A 84 -2.88 -9.77 -4.97
N LEU A 85 -2.39 -8.87 -5.84
CA LEU A 85 -1.64 -7.68 -5.41
C LEU A 85 -2.54 -6.75 -4.59
N LEU A 86 -3.69 -6.36 -5.14
CA LEU A 86 -4.61 -5.42 -4.51
C LEU A 86 -5.20 -5.96 -3.20
N GLY A 87 -5.62 -7.23 -3.20
CA GLY A 87 -6.18 -7.89 -2.02
C GLY A 87 -5.17 -8.00 -0.90
N SER A 88 -3.91 -8.37 -1.21
CA SER A 88 -2.85 -8.47 -0.21
C SER A 88 -2.53 -7.11 0.42
N VAL A 89 -2.43 -6.07 -0.42
CA VAL A 89 -2.13 -4.70 0.03
C VAL A 89 -3.30 -4.12 0.83
N ALA A 90 -4.54 -4.33 0.39
CA ALA A 90 -5.75 -3.93 1.11
C ALA A 90 -5.85 -4.59 2.48
N GLY A 91 -5.65 -5.91 2.54
CA GLY A 91 -5.69 -6.67 3.81
C GLY A 91 -4.62 -6.22 4.79
N ALA A 92 -3.43 -5.86 4.31
CA ALA A 92 -2.33 -5.40 5.16
C ALA A 92 -2.41 -3.90 5.54
N THR A 93 -3.07 -3.06 4.74
CA THR A 93 -3.10 -1.60 4.94
C THR A 93 -3.51 -1.19 6.36
N PRO A 94 -4.64 -1.65 6.93
CA PRO A 94 -5.04 -1.23 8.28
C PRO A 94 -4.04 -1.61 9.35
N PHE A 95 -3.38 -2.77 9.22
CA PHE A 95 -2.35 -3.21 10.15
C PHE A 95 -1.09 -2.35 10.05
N LEU A 96 -0.66 -2.02 8.83
CA LEU A 96 0.48 -1.13 8.60
C LEU A 96 0.20 0.28 9.15
N VAL A 97 -0.97 0.85 8.85
CA VAL A 97 -1.39 2.16 9.37
C VAL A 97 -1.47 2.14 10.89
N HIS A 98 -2.11 1.14 11.47
CA HIS A 98 -2.28 1.05 12.92
C HIS A 98 -0.94 0.90 13.64
N THR A 99 -0.08 -0.01 13.14
CA THR A 99 1.25 -0.24 13.72
C THR A 99 2.12 1.01 13.60
N ASP A 100 2.09 1.70 12.45
CA ASP A 100 2.89 2.92 12.28
C ASP A 100 2.38 4.07 13.15
N ILE A 101 1.07 4.20 13.38
CA ILE A 101 0.53 5.21 14.31
C ILE A 101 0.94 4.92 15.77
N VAL A 102 0.86 3.66 16.18
CA VAL A 102 1.10 3.25 17.58
C VAL A 102 2.60 3.18 17.89
N VAL A 103 3.37 2.55 17.02
CA VAL A 103 4.79 2.21 17.23
C VAL A 103 5.73 3.17 16.50
N ARG A 104 5.23 3.99 15.56
CA ARG A 104 6.04 4.89 14.71
C ARG A 104 7.13 4.15 13.94
N ARG A 105 6.83 2.90 13.58
CA ARG A 105 7.71 2.04 12.80
C ARG A 105 6.89 1.07 11.96
N LEU A 106 7.20 1.01 10.68
CA LEU A 106 6.62 0.02 9.78
C LEU A 106 7.20 -1.38 10.07
N PRO A 107 6.36 -2.42 10.21
CA PRO A 107 6.80 -3.78 10.44
C PRO A 107 7.42 -4.38 9.18
N ASP A 108 8.75 -4.43 9.13
CA ASP A 108 9.53 -4.99 8.01
C ASP A 108 9.06 -6.39 7.58
N ARG A 109 8.64 -7.21 8.56
CA ARG A 109 8.16 -8.56 8.30
C ARG A 109 6.85 -8.58 7.49
N ILE A 110 6.04 -7.52 7.50
CA ILE A 110 4.84 -7.43 6.65
C ILE A 110 5.20 -6.82 5.28
N VAL A 111 6.05 -5.78 5.29
CA VAL A 111 6.37 -5.03 4.07
C VAL A 111 7.17 -5.89 3.08
N TRP A 112 8.14 -6.68 3.53
CA TRP A 112 8.94 -7.53 2.63
C TRP A 112 8.13 -8.59 1.88
N PRO A 113 7.25 -9.37 2.53
CA PRO A 113 6.33 -10.25 1.82
C PRO A 113 5.43 -9.53 0.82
N LEU A 114 4.93 -8.32 1.13
CA LEU A 114 4.14 -7.55 0.17
C LEU A 114 4.95 -7.16 -1.06
N ILE A 115 6.21 -6.74 -0.88
CA ILE A 115 7.14 -6.50 -2.00
C ILE A 115 7.33 -7.78 -2.80
N GLY A 116 7.58 -8.91 -2.13
CA GLY A 116 7.75 -10.21 -2.78
C GLY A 116 6.52 -10.62 -3.60
N ILE A 117 5.31 -10.49 -3.03
CA ILE A 117 4.05 -10.72 -3.73
C ILE A 117 3.94 -9.80 -4.93
N GLY A 118 4.20 -8.49 -4.78
CA GLY A 118 4.14 -7.54 -5.89
C GLY A 118 5.10 -7.86 -7.03
N VAL A 119 6.37 -8.17 -6.72
CA VAL A 119 7.38 -8.54 -7.72
C VAL A 119 7.00 -9.83 -8.42
N VAL A 120 6.70 -10.90 -7.67
CA VAL A 120 6.36 -12.21 -8.24
C VAL A 120 5.10 -12.11 -9.08
N THR A 121 4.07 -11.43 -8.59
CA THR A 121 2.81 -11.23 -9.31
C THR A 121 3.05 -10.49 -10.61
N ALA A 122 3.78 -9.37 -10.57
CA ALA A 122 3.99 -8.58 -11.76
C ALA A 122 4.88 -9.30 -12.78
N VAL A 123 5.90 -10.06 -12.35
CA VAL A 123 6.71 -10.89 -13.27
C VAL A 123 5.85 -11.99 -13.91
N LEU A 124 5.11 -12.76 -13.11
CA LEU A 124 4.27 -13.85 -13.63
C LEU A 124 3.17 -13.33 -14.55
N ALA A 125 2.49 -12.25 -14.17
CA ALA A 125 1.43 -11.68 -14.98
C ALA A 125 1.97 -10.96 -16.24
N SER A 126 3.20 -10.42 -16.20
CA SER A 126 3.88 -9.95 -17.43
C SER A 126 4.13 -11.11 -18.40
N VAL A 127 4.61 -12.24 -17.90
CA VAL A 127 4.94 -13.42 -18.72
C VAL A 127 3.68 -14.12 -19.25
N LEU A 128 2.63 -14.21 -18.43
CA LEU A 128 1.42 -14.97 -18.74
C LEU A 128 0.32 -14.13 -19.41
N GLY A 129 0.19 -12.85 -19.03
CA GLY A 129 -0.87 -11.95 -19.49
C GLY A 129 -0.49 -11.09 -20.69
N GLY A 130 0.81 -10.86 -20.92
CA GLY A 130 1.30 -10.11 -22.09
C GLY A 130 0.91 -8.62 -22.12
N THR A 131 0.28 -8.09 -21.07
CA THR A 131 -0.07 -6.67 -20.96
C THR A 131 1.11 -5.84 -20.42
N SER A 132 1.27 -4.62 -20.95
CA SER A 132 2.33 -3.70 -20.52
C SER A 132 2.11 -3.11 -19.12
N VAL A 133 0.91 -3.30 -18.56
CA VAL A 133 0.51 -2.82 -17.23
C VAL A 133 1.44 -3.36 -16.15
N TRP A 134 1.78 -4.65 -16.23
CA TRP A 134 2.63 -5.29 -15.24
C TRP A 134 4.08 -4.80 -15.27
N PHE A 135 4.56 -4.40 -16.46
CA PHE A 135 5.83 -3.69 -16.57
C PHE A 135 5.75 -2.32 -15.89
N LEU A 136 4.66 -1.56 -16.10
CA LEU A 136 4.45 -0.28 -15.43
C LEU A 136 4.36 -0.41 -13.91
N VAL A 137 3.68 -1.45 -13.40
CA VAL A 137 3.60 -1.78 -11.97
C VAL A 137 4.98 -2.00 -11.37
N LEU A 138 5.83 -2.83 -12.00
CA LEU A 138 7.22 -3.04 -11.55
C LEU A 138 8.04 -1.75 -11.63
N PHE A 139 7.96 -1.07 -12.77
CA PHE A 139 8.75 0.13 -13.05
C PHE A 139 8.42 1.26 -12.08
N ALA A 140 7.14 1.52 -11.83
CA ALA A 140 6.68 2.51 -10.85
C ALA A 140 7.18 2.18 -9.44
N GLY A 141 7.09 0.91 -9.02
CA GLY A 141 7.61 0.46 -7.73
C GLY A 141 9.13 0.66 -7.60
N ILE A 142 9.90 0.27 -8.62
CA ILE A 142 11.36 0.40 -8.62
C ILE A 142 11.78 1.87 -8.59
N ILE A 143 11.22 2.71 -9.48
CA ILE A 143 11.55 4.15 -9.52
C ILE A 143 11.21 4.82 -8.20
N ALA A 144 10.03 4.54 -7.63
CA ALA A 144 9.65 5.11 -6.35
C ALA A 144 10.63 4.69 -5.25
N THR A 145 11.02 3.42 -5.21
CA THR A 145 12.00 2.91 -4.23
C THR A 145 13.34 3.62 -4.38
N ILE A 146 13.85 3.76 -5.61
CA ILE A 146 15.11 4.48 -5.89
C ILE A 146 15.01 5.94 -5.47
N PHE A 147 13.90 6.61 -5.80
CA PHE A 147 13.67 8.01 -5.44
C PHE A 147 13.66 8.20 -3.92
N PHE A 148 12.87 7.41 -3.18
CA PHE A 148 12.80 7.51 -1.72
C PHE A 148 14.08 7.04 -1.03
N ALA A 149 14.79 6.05 -1.57
CA ALA A 149 16.12 5.69 -1.12
C ALA A 149 17.10 6.85 -1.30
N GLY A 150 17.05 7.55 -2.43
CA GLY A 150 17.83 8.75 -2.70
C GLY A 150 17.56 9.86 -1.67
N VAL A 151 16.29 10.16 -1.38
CA VAL A 151 15.91 11.14 -0.34
C VAL A 151 16.40 10.71 1.05
N HIS A 152 16.28 9.42 1.38
CA HIS A 152 16.78 8.86 2.64
C HIS A 152 18.31 9.02 2.76
N LEU A 153 19.05 8.64 1.72
CA LEU A 153 20.51 8.75 1.67
C LEU A 153 20.97 10.21 1.73
N LEU A 154 20.32 11.10 0.99
CA LEU A 154 20.62 12.54 1.01
C LEU A 154 20.44 13.12 2.42
N GLY A 155 19.34 12.77 3.10
CA GLY A 155 19.12 13.13 4.49
C GLY A 155 20.24 12.66 5.41
N ARG A 156 20.65 11.40 5.26
CA ARG A 156 21.75 10.82 6.02
C ARG A 156 23.07 11.56 5.78
N VAL A 157 23.39 11.89 4.54
CA VAL A 157 24.61 12.65 4.17
C VAL A 157 24.57 14.06 4.76
N MET A 158 23.40 14.69 4.80
CA MET A 158 23.21 16.04 5.37
C MET A 158 23.07 16.06 6.90
N ASN A 159 23.18 14.92 7.59
CA ASN A 159 22.85 14.76 9.02
C ASN A 159 21.43 15.26 9.36
N ALA A 160 20.52 15.25 8.39
CA ALA A 160 19.13 15.62 8.55
C ALA A 160 18.30 14.36 8.79
N ARG A 161 17.39 14.40 9.78
CA ARG A 161 16.39 13.35 9.93
C ARG A 161 15.38 13.49 8.80
N THR A 162 15.52 12.66 7.78
CA THR A 162 14.53 12.49 6.73
C THR A 162 13.66 11.27 7.04
N MET A 163 13.19 10.63 5.98
CA MET A 163 12.30 9.48 5.99
C MET A 163 12.98 8.22 6.56
N GLY A 164 12.21 7.30 7.14
CA GLY A 164 12.70 6.03 7.63
C GLY A 164 12.93 5.00 6.51
N LEU A 165 13.83 4.03 6.75
CA LEU A 165 14.06 2.92 5.80
C LEU A 165 12.78 2.10 5.55
N GLY A 166 11.87 2.04 6.52
CA GLY A 166 10.57 1.36 6.34
C GLY A 166 9.72 1.98 5.24
N ASP A 167 9.70 3.31 5.16
CA ASP A 167 8.91 4.03 4.16
C ASP A 167 9.48 3.87 2.75
N VAL A 168 10.82 3.78 2.63
CA VAL A 168 11.51 3.50 1.36
C VAL A 168 11.06 2.15 0.80
N LYS A 169 10.92 1.14 1.64
CA LYS A 169 10.42 -0.19 1.23
C LYS A 169 8.94 -0.12 0.87
N LEU A 170 8.15 0.60 1.66
CA LEU A 170 6.73 0.78 1.42
C LEU A 170 6.45 1.50 0.09
N ALA A 171 7.35 2.39 -0.35
CA ALA A 171 7.26 3.07 -1.64
C ALA A 171 7.09 2.10 -2.81
N PHE A 172 7.79 0.95 -2.80
CA PHE A 172 7.60 -0.07 -3.82
C PHE A 172 6.13 -0.49 -3.91
N VAL A 173 5.55 -0.90 -2.78
CA VAL A 173 4.18 -1.41 -2.70
C VAL A 173 3.17 -0.32 -3.08
N VAL A 174 3.38 0.91 -2.59
CA VAL A 174 2.48 2.04 -2.80
C VAL A 174 2.38 2.42 -4.27
N PHE A 175 3.53 2.60 -4.94
CA PHE A 175 3.54 3.08 -6.32
C PHE A 175 3.26 1.96 -7.32
N SER A 176 3.67 0.72 -7.05
CA SER A 176 3.30 -0.44 -7.88
C SER A 176 1.79 -0.70 -7.87
N THR A 177 1.16 -0.66 -6.69
CA THR A 177 -0.30 -0.88 -6.58
C THR A 177 -1.09 0.21 -7.30
N ALA A 178 -0.70 1.48 -7.16
CA ALA A 178 -1.38 2.58 -7.83
C ALA A 178 -1.28 2.50 -9.36
N ALA A 179 -0.14 2.04 -9.88
CA ALA A 179 0.08 1.88 -11.33
C ALA A 179 -0.80 0.79 -11.97
N LEU A 180 -1.47 -0.08 -11.19
CA LEU A 180 -2.49 -1.00 -11.71
C LEU A 180 -3.71 -0.26 -12.29
N PHE A 181 -4.02 0.92 -11.75
CA PHE A 181 -5.24 1.64 -12.08
C PHE A 181 -5.03 2.61 -13.24
N GLN A 182 -3.93 3.35 -13.22
CA GLN A 182 -3.56 4.30 -14.27
C GLN A 182 -2.05 4.56 -14.25
N PRO A 183 -1.35 4.68 -15.39
CA PRO A 183 0.11 4.91 -15.41
C PRO A 183 0.53 6.16 -14.66
N PHE A 184 -0.29 7.21 -14.71
CA PHE A 184 -0.02 8.49 -14.04
C PHE A 184 -0.54 8.56 -12.59
N ALA A 185 -1.20 7.50 -12.08
CA ALA A 185 -1.67 7.47 -10.70
C ALA A 185 -0.52 7.70 -9.70
N ALA A 186 0.69 7.24 -10.02
CA ALA A 186 1.91 7.49 -9.24
C ALA A 186 2.12 8.99 -8.91
N VAL A 187 1.86 9.89 -9.87
CA VAL A 187 2.00 11.34 -9.66
C VAL A 187 0.94 11.83 -8.67
N LEU A 188 -0.31 11.39 -8.83
CA LEU A 188 -1.40 11.72 -7.92
C LEU A 188 -1.12 11.20 -6.49
N VAL A 189 -0.60 9.98 -6.36
CA VAL A 189 -0.16 9.41 -5.08
C VAL A 189 0.89 10.30 -4.43
N LEU A 190 1.93 10.68 -5.19
CA LEU A 190 3.02 11.54 -4.69
C LEU A 190 2.46 12.89 -4.20
N VAL A 191 1.61 13.55 -4.98
CA VAL A 191 1.00 14.82 -4.60
C VAL A 191 0.12 14.66 -3.36
N ALA A 192 -0.79 13.68 -3.37
CA ALA A 192 -1.72 13.45 -2.27
C ALA A 192 -0.99 13.14 -0.96
N MET A 193 0.02 12.27 -0.97
CA MET A 193 0.76 11.93 0.24
C MET A 193 1.62 13.09 0.74
N MET A 194 2.17 13.93 -0.15
CA MET A 194 2.90 15.14 0.26
C MET A 194 1.96 16.17 0.90
N LEU A 195 0.75 16.34 0.37
CA LEU A 195 -0.27 17.22 0.98
C LEU A 195 -0.71 16.69 2.34
N ILE A 196 -1.05 15.41 2.44
CA ILE A 196 -1.48 14.79 3.70
C ILE A 196 -0.37 14.90 4.76
N SER A 197 0.87 14.51 4.42
CA SER A 197 2.00 14.60 5.36
C SER A 197 2.33 16.04 5.74
N GLY A 198 2.24 16.99 4.81
CA GLY A 198 2.44 18.42 5.08
C GLY A 198 1.40 18.99 6.05
N ILE A 199 0.12 18.64 5.87
CA ILE A 199 -0.97 19.03 6.78
C ILE A 199 -0.71 18.46 8.19
N TRP A 200 -0.34 17.18 8.30
CA TRP A 200 -0.01 16.56 9.59
C TRP A 200 1.23 17.17 10.25
N ALA A 201 2.26 17.49 9.47
CA ALA A 201 3.44 18.20 9.97
C ALA A 201 3.08 19.59 10.49
N LEU A 202 2.19 20.31 9.80
CA LEU A 202 1.71 21.62 10.22
C LEU A 202 0.94 21.54 11.54
N PHE A 203 -0.02 20.61 11.66
CA PHE A 203 -0.73 20.38 12.92
C PHE A 203 0.21 20.01 14.06
N GLY A 204 1.21 19.15 13.79
CA GLY A 204 2.24 18.79 14.75
C GLY A 204 3.08 19.99 15.19
N ALA A 205 3.46 20.87 14.26
CA ALA A 205 4.23 22.08 14.54
C ALA A 205 3.43 23.11 15.36
N ILE A 206 2.16 23.34 15.00
CA ILE A 206 1.25 24.22 15.75
C ILE A 206 1.11 23.71 17.18
N ARG A 207 0.84 22.41 17.37
CA ARG A 207 0.66 21.82 18.69
C ARG A 207 1.93 21.84 19.54
N ALA A 208 3.09 21.70 18.92
CA ALA A 208 4.37 21.72 19.61
C ALA A 208 4.93 23.14 19.84
N GLY A 209 4.33 24.17 19.24
CA GLY A 209 4.85 25.55 19.24
C GLY A 209 6.22 25.69 18.57
N ARG A 210 6.65 24.70 17.78
CA ARG A 210 7.96 24.67 17.12
C ARG A 210 7.91 23.85 15.84
N VAL A 211 8.62 24.32 14.83
CA VAL A 211 8.72 23.63 13.53
C VAL A 211 9.82 22.55 13.54
N ARG A 212 10.89 22.76 14.31
CA ARG A 212 12.02 21.83 14.39
C ARG A 212 11.74 20.67 15.36
N GLY A 213 12.03 19.45 14.90
CA GLY A 213 12.01 18.24 15.72
C GLY A 213 10.66 17.53 15.81
N VAL A 214 9.63 17.98 15.08
CA VAL A 214 8.35 17.26 14.96
C VAL A 214 8.56 16.05 14.07
N THR A 215 8.30 14.86 14.62
CA THR A 215 8.37 13.60 13.86
C THR A 215 6.94 13.13 13.56
N ILE A 216 6.67 12.90 12.28
CA ILE A 216 5.39 12.35 11.79
C ILE A 216 5.60 10.93 11.27
N ALA A 217 4.60 10.08 11.48
CA ALA A 217 4.53 8.76 10.85
C ALA A 217 4.14 8.97 9.38
N PHE A 218 5.04 8.63 8.45
CA PHE A 218 4.85 8.91 7.03
C PHE A 218 4.06 7.79 6.31
N GLY A 219 4.08 6.56 6.84
CA GLY A 219 3.38 5.41 6.27
C GLY A 219 1.89 5.62 6.03
N PRO A 220 1.10 6.15 7.00
CA PRO A 220 -0.31 6.47 6.79
C PRO A 220 -0.55 7.44 5.64
N ALA A 221 0.32 8.46 5.47
CA ALA A 221 0.19 9.41 4.37
C ALA A 221 0.45 8.72 3.02
N MET A 222 1.46 7.85 2.94
CA MET A 222 1.74 7.07 1.71
C MET A 222 0.59 6.14 1.33
N LEU A 223 0.08 5.38 2.30
CA LEU A 223 -1.03 4.44 2.06
C LEU A 223 -2.31 5.20 1.72
N SER A 224 -2.57 6.33 2.35
CA SER A 224 -3.73 7.18 2.01
C SER A 224 -3.58 7.75 0.59
N GLY A 225 -2.40 8.26 0.25
CA GLY A 225 -2.10 8.73 -1.11
C GLY A 225 -2.28 7.63 -2.15
N MET A 226 -1.81 6.41 -1.87
CA MET A 226 -2.02 5.23 -2.71
C MET A 226 -3.49 4.99 -3.01
N TRP A 227 -4.32 4.88 -1.96
CA TRP A 227 -5.75 4.59 -2.13
C TRP A 227 -6.48 5.73 -2.85
N LEU A 228 -6.13 6.99 -2.58
CA LEU A 228 -6.65 8.12 -3.36
C LEU A 228 -6.22 8.03 -4.83
N GLY A 229 -4.97 7.68 -5.11
CA GLY A 229 -4.48 7.47 -6.47
C GLY A 229 -5.21 6.34 -7.20
N CYS A 230 -5.50 5.23 -6.51
CA CYS A 230 -6.26 4.11 -7.06
C CYS A 230 -7.72 4.49 -7.38
N LEU A 231 -8.38 5.22 -6.48
CA LEU A 231 -9.80 5.56 -6.62
C LEU A 231 -10.06 6.74 -7.58
N PHE A 232 -9.18 7.75 -7.56
CA PHE A 232 -9.38 8.98 -8.32
C PHE A 232 -8.52 9.06 -9.58
N GLY A 233 -7.45 8.26 -9.71
CA GLY A 233 -6.60 8.22 -10.89
C GLY A 233 -7.39 7.98 -12.18
N PRO A 234 -8.23 6.93 -12.26
CA PRO A 234 -9.06 6.66 -13.45
C PRO A 234 -10.09 7.74 -13.79
N ILE A 235 -10.42 8.62 -12.83
CA ILE A 235 -11.45 9.67 -12.99
C ILE A 235 -10.81 11.00 -13.42
N LEU A 236 -9.61 11.29 -12.91
CA LEU A 236 -8.96 12.59 -13.04
C LEU A 236 -7.89 12.65 -14.14
N LEU A 237 -7.35 11.50 -14.59
CA LEU A 237 -6.20 11.40 -15.50
C LEU A 237 -6.52 10.52 -16.70
#